data_AF-I4YCA9-F1
#
_entry.id   AF-I4YCA9-F1
#
_cell.length_a   1.000
_cell.length_b   1.000
_cell.length_c   1.000
_cell.angle_alpha   90.00
_cell.angle_beta   90.00
_cell.angle_gamma   90.00
#
_symmetry.space_group_name_H-M   'P 1'
#
loop_
_entity.id
_entity.type
_entity.pdbx_description
1 polymer ?
#
loop_
_entity_poly.entity_id
_entity_poly.type
_entity_poly.pdbx_seq_one_letter_code
_entity_poly.pdbx_strand_id
1 'polypeptide(L)'
;GPFALGVQALMGVIVLGALVFKRYREPYRRPWKIWYALCDVSKQIIGQAFVHGFNLLVSDFFAVHGGENPCSGYFLNITIDTTIGVLIIYGFMKLFHWLLVTKLHNERFRSGHYGKPPSIISWLLQLVVYVLILTLMKLLVAVSLAILPLFSISDFLLDEISPNAQVIISMCIWPLIMNVLQFWLIDSLIKSKS
;
A
#
# COMPACT_ATOMS: atom_id res chain seq x y z
N GLY A 1 -20.01 9.45 3.89
CA GLY A 1 -21.01 9.39 4.97
C GLY A 1 -20.62 8.35 6.03
N PRO A 2 -21.35 8.26 7.16
CA PRO A 2 -21.02 7.37 8.28
C PRO A 2 -20.92 5.89 7.92
N PHE A 3 -21.76 5.43 6.98
CA PHE A 3 -21.73 4.04 6.49
C PHE A 3 -20.40 3.68 5.82
N ALA A 4 -19.88 4.55 4.95
CA ALA A 4 -18.60 4.32 4.27
C ALA A 4 -17.43 4.25 5.26
N LEU A 5 -17.44 5.08 6.31
CA LEU A 5 -16.46 5.03 7.40
C LEU A 5 -16.53 3.70 8.15
N GLY A 6 -17.74 3.18 8.40
CA GLY A 6 -17.94 1.86 9.00
C GLY A 6 -17.36 0.73 8.15
N VAL A 7 -17.59 0.74 6.85
CA VAL A 7 -17.03 -0.24 5.91
C VAL A 7 -15.50 -0.16 5.86
N GLN A 8 -14.93 1.05 5.78
CA GLN A 8 -13.49 1.25 5.80
C GLN A 8 -12.84 0.77 7.10
N ALA A 9 -13.48 1.04 8.24
CA ALA A 9 -13.00 0.56 9.54
C ALA A 9 -13.01 -0.97 9.60
N LEU A 10 -14.09 -1.61 9.13
CA LEU A 10 -14.20 -3.06 9.06
C LEU A 10 -13.10 -3.67 8.17
N MET A 11 -12.88 -3.12 6.97
CA MET A 11 -11.80 -3.55 6.09
C MET A 11 -10.43 -3.39 6.75
N GLY A 12 -10.20 -2.28 7.45
CA GLY A 12 -8.99 -2.04 8.23
C GLY A 12 -8.76 -3.12 9.30
N VAL A 13 -9.82 -3.49 10.04
CA VAL A 13 -9.75 -4.58 11.03
C VAL A 13 -9.39 -5.91 10.37
N ILE A 14 -9.98 -6.23 9.22
CA ILE A 14 -9.68 -7.48 8.50
C ILE A 14 -8.23 -7.51 8.01
N VAL A 15 -7.73 -6.41 7.44
CA VAL A 15 -6.34 -6.30 6.96
C VAL A 15 -5.34 -6.45 8.12
N LEU A 16 -5.58 -5.77 9.24
CA LEU A 16 -4.75 -5.91 10.44
C LEU A 16 -4.84 -7.33 11.03
N GLY A 17 -6.03 -7.92 11.03
CA GLY A 17 -6.25 -9.31 11.42
C GLY A 17 -5.46 -10.30 10.54
N ALA A 18 -5.39 -10.05 9.23
CA ALA A 18 -4.61 -10.85 8.30
C ALA A 18 -3.11 -10.76 8.59
N LEU A 19 -2.58 -9.59 8.99
CA LEU A 19 -1.19 -9.45 9.43
C LEU A 19 -0.91 -10.20 10.74
N VAL A 20 -1.82 -10.11 11.70
CA VAL A 20 -1.75 -10.85 12.96
C VAL A 20 -1.73 -12.35 12.68
N PHE A 21 -2.64 -12.83 11.81
CA PHE A 21 -2.70 -14.22 11.38
C PHE A 21 -1.41 -14.68 10.69
N LYS A 22 -0.89 -13.88 9.75
CA LYS A 22 0.39 -14.12 9.09
C LYS A 22 1.49 -14.34 10.12
N ARG A 23 1.63 -13.43 11.11
CA ARG A 23 2.64 -13.55 12.17
C ARG A 23 2.51 -14.84 12.99
N TYR A 24 1.30 -15.29 13.31
CA TYR A 24 1.10 -16.55 14.04
C TYR A 24 1.62 -17.76 13.26
N ARG A 25 1.53 -17.72 11.93
CA ARG A 25 2.04 -18.76 11.02
C ARG A 25 3.55 -18.68 10.79
N GLU A 26 4.22 -17.60 11.17
CA GLU A 26 5.67 -17.46 10.94
C GLU A 26 6.50 -18.26 11.96
N PRO A 27 7.52 -19.02 11.51
CA PRO A 27 8.40 -19.80 12.38
C PRO A 27 9.33 -18.94 13.24
N TYR A 28 9.81 -17.80 12.72
CA TYR A 28 10.61 -16.83 13.48
C TYR A 28 9.84 -15.52 13.65
N ARG A 29 9.35 -15.28 14.87
CA ARG A 29 8.51 -14.14 15.24
C ARG A 29 9.36 -12.98 15.76
N ARG A 30 9.12 -11.78 15.23
CA ARG A 30 9.74 -10.54 15.76
C ARG A 30 9.21 -10.24 17.17
N PRO A 31 10.03 -9.63 18.05
CA PRO A 31 9.59 -9.19 19.37
C PRO A 31 8.37 -8.28 19.27
N TRP A 32 7.38 -8.47 20.16
CA TRP A 32 6.16 -7.64 20.18
C TRP A 32 6.46 -6.15 20.28
N LYS A 33 7.55 -5.73 20.92
CA LYS A 33 7.93 -4.31 20.99
C LYS A 33 8.31 -3.71 19.63
N ILE A 34 8.90 -4.48 18.73
CA ILE A 34 9.29 -3.98 17.40
C ILE A 34 8.11 -4.13 16.42
N TRP A 35 7.38 -5.24 16.52
CA TRP A 35 6.25 -5.54 15.64
C TRP A 35 4.97 -4.76 16.00
N TYR A 36 4.61 -4.73 17.29
CA TYR A 36 3.39 -4.10 17.82
C TYR A 36 3.65 -2.72 18.42
N ALA A 37 4.76 -2.52 19.15
CA ALA A 37 4.99 -1.27 19.88
C ALA A 37 5.59 -0.14 19.00
N LEU A 38 4.91 0.19 17.90
CA LEU A 38 5.01 1.47 17.15
C LEU A 38 5.85 1.51 15.88
N CYS A 39 6.43 0.41 15.38
CA CYS A 39 7.39 0.54 14.28
C CYS A 39 6.92 0.06 12.89
N ASP A 40 6.64 -1.23 12.71
CA ASP A 40 6.41 -1.77 11.36
C ASP A 40 4.94 -1.65 10.91
N VAL A 41 3.98 -1.98 11.79
CA VAL A 41 2.54 -1.87 11.49
C VAL A 41 2.10 -0.41 11.38
N SER A 42 2.62 0.47 12.24
CA SER A 42 2.32 1.91 12.19
C SER A 42 2.77 2.55 10.87
N LYS A 43 3.94 2.17 10.34
CA LYS A 43 4.40 2.62 9.01
C LYS A 43 3.45 2.19 7.91
N GLN A 44 2.96 0.94 7.96
CA GLN A 44 2.01 0.43 6.98
C GLN A 44 0.66 1.14 7.08
N ILE A 45 0.16 1.42 8.29
CA ILE A 45 -1.08 2.19 8.49
C ILE A 45 -0.93 3.62 7.94
N ILE A 46 0.17 4.30 8.27
CA ILE A 46 0.45 5.66 7.76
C ILE A 46 0.58 5.65 6.24
N GLY A 47 1.31 4.68 5.69
CA GLY A 47 1.45 4.51 4.24
C GLY A 47 0.12 4.23 3.54
N GLN A 48 -0.74 3.40 4.13
CA GLN A 48 -2.06 3.12 3.59
C GLN A 48 -2.97 4.34 3.63
N ALA A 49 -2.94 5.12 4.71
CA ALA A 49 -3.69 6.37 4.80
C ALA A 49 -3.23 7.36 3.71
N PHE A 50 -1.92 7.44 3.47
CA PHE A 50 -1.34 8.27 2.42
C PHE A 50 -1.78 7.82 1.01
N VAL A 51 -1.64 6.52 0.70
CA VAL A 51 -2.05 5.96 -0.61
C VAL A 51 -3.56 6.09 -0.81
N HIS A 52 -4.37 5.84 0.23
CA HIS A 52 -5.81 6.01 0.16
C HIS A 52 -6.21 7.46 -0.16
N GLY A 53 -5.61 8.44 0.53
CA GLY A 53 -5.82 9.85 0.24
C GLY A 53 -5.45 10.20 -1.21
N PHE A 54 -4.31 9.70 -1.69
CA PHE A 54 -3.88 9.92 -3.07
C PHE A 54 -4.82 9.25 -4.10
N ASN A 55 -5.34 8.05 -3.79
CA ASN A 55 -6.30 7.35 -4.64
C ASN A 55 -7.61 8.10 -4.78
N LEU A 56 -8.08 8.75 -3.72
CA LEU A 56 -9.25 9.64 -3.78
C LEU A 56 -8.97 10.84 -4.69
N LEU A 57 -7.82 11.51 -4.53
CA LEU A 57 -7.44 12.65 -5.39
C LEU A 57 -7.35 12.28 -6.87
N VAL A 58 -6.73 11.13 -7.17
CA VAL A 58 -6.60 10.63 -8.55
C VAL A 58 -7.96 10.24 -9.13
N SER A 59 -8.80 9.58 -8.33
CA SER A 59 -10.16 9.21 -8.75
C SER A 59 -11.03 10.44 -9.05
N ASP A 60 -10.98 11.47 -8.19
CA ASP A 60 -11.70 12.72 -8.40
C ASP A 60 -11.20 13.45 -9.66
N PHE A 61 -9.88 13.46 -9.89
CA PHE A 61 -9.29 14.07 -11.08
C PHE A 61 -9.78 13.40 -12.37
N PHE A 62 -9.77 12.05 -12.43
CA PHE A 62 -10.26 11.29 -13.58
C PHE A 62 -11.77 11.39 -13.76
N ALA A 63 -12.55 11.45 -12.67
CA ALA A 63 -14.00 11.64 -12.76
C ALA A 63 -14.36 13.00 -13.37
N VAL A 64 -13.60 14.06 -13.07
CA VAL A 64 -13.85 15.41 -13.60
C VAL A 64 -13.37 15.58 -15.05
N HIS A 65 -12.22 15.00 -15.42
CA HIS A 65 -11.59 15.27 -16.72
C HIS A 65 -11.63 14.12 -17.73
N GLY A 66 -11.86 12.88 -17.27
CA GLY A 66 -11.73 11.68 -18.10
C GLY A 66 -13.04 11.17 -18.70
N GLY A 67 -14.20 11.47 -18.10
CA GLY A 67 -15.49 10.92 -18.56
C GLY A 67 -15.62 9.39 -18.41
N GLU A 68 -14.63 8.75 -17.77
CA GLU A 68 -14.50 7.30 -17.57
C GLU A 68 -15.38 6.81 -16.40
N ASN A 69 -15.75 5.52 -16.39
CA ASN A 69 -16.52 4.92 -15.30
C ASN A 69 -15.70 4.96 -13.98
N PRO A 70 -16.19 5.62 -12.91
CA PRO A 70 -15.44 5.74 -11.66
C PRO A 70 -15.19 4.40 -10.95
N CYS A 71 -16.09 3.42 -11.09
CA CYS A 71 -15.87 2.08 -10.53
C CYS A 71 -14.73 1.36 -11.26
N SER A 72 -14.63 1.57 -12.57
CA SER A 72 -13.58 1.00 -13.42
C SER A 72 -12.22 1.65 -13.13
N GLY A 73 -12.18 2.99 -13.10
CA GLY A 73 -10.95 3.71 -12.75
C GLY A 73 -10.42 3.36 -11.36
N TYR A 74 -11.31 3.24 -10.36
CA TYR A 74 -10.91 2.85 -9.02
C TYR A 74 -10.42 1.40 -8.93
N PHE A 75 -11.13 0.46 -9.57
CA PHE A 75 -10.74 -0.95 -9.66
C PHE A 75 -9.36 -1.12 -10.30
N LEU A 76 -9.15 -0.45 -11.43
CA LEU A 76 -7.91 -0.49 -12.18
C LEU A 76 -6.75 0.13 -11.38
N ASN A 77 -6.97 1.29 -10.77
CA ASN A 77 -5.97 1.98 -9.97
C ASN A 77 -5.47 1.11 -8.81
N ILE A 78 -6.38 0.47 -8.07
CA ILE A 78 -6.02 -0.46 -6.98
C ILE A 78 -5.30 -1.70 -7.52
N THR A 79 -5.75 -2.23 -8.66
CA THR A 79 -5.12 -3.40 -9.28
C THR A 79 -3.67 -3.11 -9.63
N ILE A 80 -3.39 -1.97 -10.24
CA ILE A 80 -2.01 -1.59 -10.62
C ILE A 80 -1.18 -1.26 -9.38
N ASP A 81 -1.73 -0.53 -8.40
CA ASP A 81 -1.04 -0.21 -7.14
C ASP A 81 -0.51 -1.47 -6.44
N THR A 82 -1.33 -2.52 -6.42
CA THR A 82 -1.03 -3.75 -5.66
C THR A 82 -0.23 -4.78 -6.44
N THR A 83 -0.18 -4.66 -7.77
CA THR A 83 0.60 -5.52 -8.65
C THR A 83 1.92 -4.87 -9.03
N ILE A 84 1.89 -3.95 -10.00
CA ILE A 84 3.05 -3.23 -10.52
C ILE A 84 3.62 -2.30 -9.44
N GLY A 85 2.75 -1.63 -8.68
CA GLY A 85 3.17 -0.71 -7.62
C GLY A 85 4.00 -1.39 -6.54
N VAL A 86 3.63 -2.60 -6.10
CA VAL A 86 4.44 -3.37 -5.13
C VAL A 86 5.82 -3.75 -5.70
N LEU A 87 5.91 -4.08 -6.99
CA LEU A 87 7.19 -4.34 -7.66
C LEU A 87 8.07 -3.09 -7.71
N ILE A 88 7.47 -1.94 -8.01
CA ILE A 88 8.15 -0.63 -7.99
C ILE A 88 8.64 -0.30 -6.57
N ILE A 89 7.79 -0.48 -5.55
CA ILE A 89 8.15 -0.30 -4.14
C ILE A 89 9.34 -1.19 -3.77
N TYR A 90 9.33 -2.46 -4.17
CA TYR A 90 10.45 -3.37 -3.95
C TYR A 90 11.75 -2.87 -4.58
N GLY A 91 11.70 -2.44 -5.84
CA GLY A 91 12.86 -1.89 -6.54
C GLY A 91 13.42 -0.64 -5.86
N PHE A 92 12.56 0.31 -5.50
CA PHE A 92 12.98 1.51 -4.78
C PHE A 92 13.49 1.21 -3.37
N MET A 93 12.88 0.29 -2.62
CA MET A 93 13.40 -0.10 -1.31
C MET A 93 14.82 -0.67 -1.41
N LYS A 94 15.12 -1.49 -2.43
CA LYS A 94 16.49 -1.96 -2.68
C LYS A 94 17.43 -0.82 -3.05
N LEU A 95 17.00 0.09 -3.92
CA LEU A 95 17.80 1.25 -4.33
C LEU A 95 18.15 2.15 -3.14
N PHE A 96 17.15 2.53 -2.34
CA PHE A 96 17.35 3.37 -1.15
C PHE A 96 18.16 2.65 -0.08
N HIS A 97 17.99 1.33 0.10
CA HIS A 97 18.83 0.55 1.00
C HIS A 97 20.30 0.61 0.56
N TRP A 98 20.58 0.31 -0.71
CA TRP A 98 21.92 0.36 -1.25
C TRP A 98 22.54 1.77 -1.14
N LEU A 99 21.77 2.82 -1.43
CA LEU A 99 22.24 4.20 -1.35
C LEU A 99 22.50 4.65 0.10
N LEU A 100 21.52 4.49 0.99
CA LEU A 100 21.57 5.05 2.34
C LEU A 100 22.36 4.17 3.33
N VAL A 101 22.27 2.85 3.19
CA VAL A 101 22.91 1.90 4.12
C VAL A 101 24.27 1.48 3.59
N THR A 102 24.38 1.07 2.33
CA THR A 102 25.65 0.56 1.79
C THR A 102 26.60 1.69 1.38
N LYS A 103 26.13 2.73 0.69
CA LYS A 103 27.00 3.82 0.20
C LYS A 103 27.26 4.92 1.24
N LEU A 104 26.23 5.35 1.96
CA LEU A 104 26.36 6.39 3.00
C LEU A 104 26.67 5.83 4.39
N HIS A 105 26.79 4.50 4.54
CA HIS A 105 27.11 3.80 5.79
C HIS A 105 26.20 4.18 6.97
N ASN A 106 24.94 4.53 6.71
CA ASN A 106 24.02 5.00 7.75
C ASN A 106 23.04 3.90 8.17
N GLU A 107 23.43 3.15 9.21
CA GLU A 107 22.65 2.06 9.79
C GLU A 107 21.27 2.49 10.32
N ARG A 108 21.01 3.80 10.52
CA ARG A 108 19.68 4.29 10.94
C ARG A 108 18.60 4.04 9.89
N PHE A 109 18.97 3.92 8.61
CA PHE A 109 18.04 3.63 7.51
C PHE A 109 17.83 2.13 7.28
N ARG A 110 18.48 1.26 8.06
CA ARG A 110 18.33 -0.17 7.91
C ARG A 110 16.92 -0.62 8.32
N SER A 111 16.12 -1.00 7.34
CA SER A 111 14.73 -1.45 7.52
C SER A 111 14.61 -2.52 8.60
N GLY A 112 13.68 -2.32 9.54
CA GLY A 112 13.42 -3.23 10.65
C GLY A 112 14.46 -3.18 11.77
N HIS A 113 15.47 -2.30 11.69
CA HIS A 113 16.42 -2.03 12.76
C HIS A 113 16.22 -0.63 13.33
N TYR A 114 15.86 -0.54 14.61
CA TYR A 114 15.55 0.74 15.28
C TYR A 114 16.53 1.07 16.41
N GLY A 115 17.58 0.26 16.59
CA GLY A 115 18.53 0.40 17.71
C GLY A 115 18.10 -0.34 18.99
N LYS A 116 18.96 -0.28 20.02
CA LYS A 116 18.72 -0.82 21.37
C LYS A 116 19.12 0.24 22.41
N PRO A 117 18.19 0.97 23.05
CA PRO A 117 16.73 0.92 22.93
C PRO A 117 16.21 1.43 21.57
N PRO A 118 14.96 1.12 21.17
CA PRO A 118 14.39 1.57 19.90
C PRO A 118 14.30 3.10 19.85
N SER A 119 14.90 3.70 18.82
CA SER A 119 14.93 5.14 18.59
C SER A 119 13.79 5.56 17.67
N ILE A 120 12.99 6.52 18.15
CA ILE A 120 11.91 7.16 17.37
C ILE A 120 12.48 7.88 16.15
N ILE A 121 13.70 8.43 16.24
CA ILE A 121 14.34 9.15 15.13
C ILE A 121 14.65 8.18 13.98
N SER A 122 15.22 7.00 14.27
CA SER A 122 15.47 5.98 13.25
C SER A 122 14.16 5.50 12.61
N TRP A 123 13.10 5.38 13.42
CA TRP A 123 11.78 5.06 12.91
C TRP A 123 11.23 6.14 11.97
N LEU A 124 11.31 7.41 12.37
CA LEU A 124 10.81 8.55 11.59
C LEU A 124 11.57 8.71 10.27
N LEU A 125 12.89 8.57 10.29
CA LEU A 125 13.71 8.60 9.08
C LEU A 125 13.32 7.48 8.10
N GLN A 126 13.14 6.26 8.61
CA GLN A 126 12.68 5.15 7.77
C GLN A 126 11.24 5.35 7.28
N LEU A 127 10.36 5.99 8.08
CA LEU A 127 9.01 6.35 7.65
C LEU A 127 9.04 7.38 6.52
N VAL A 128 9.87 8.42 6.62
CA VAL A 128 10.03 9.43 5.57
C VAL A 128 10.49 8.80 4.27
N VAL A 129 11.49 7.93 4.32
CA VAL A 129 11.94 7.19 3.13
C VAL A 129 10.82 6.29 2.59
N TYR A 130 10.10 5.59 3.46
CA TYR A 130 8.98 4.74 3.03
C TYR A 130 7.86 5.54 2.35
N VAL A 131 7.45 6.69 2.90
CA VAL A 131 6.46 7.57 2.30
C VAL A 131 6.97 8.16 0.98
N LEU A 132 8.25 8.54 0.90
CA LEU A 132 8.85 8.99 -0.37
C LEU A 132 8.77 7.90 -1.45
N ILE A 133 9.08 6.65 -1.10
CA ILE A 133 8.97 5.51 -2.02
C ILE A 133 7.52 5.30 -2.46
N LEU A 134 6.55 5.40 -1.54
CA LEU A 134 5.14 5.32 -1.88
C LEU A 134 4.71 6.45 -2.82
N THR A 135 5.18 7.68 -2.59
CA THR A 135 4.91 8.82 -3.48
C THR A 135 5.48 8.57 -4.87
N LEU A 136 6.74 8.15 -4.99
CA LEU A 136 7.35 7.84 -6.29
C LEU A 136 6.62 6.73 -7.02
N MET A 137 6.28 5.65 -6.33
CA MET A 137 5.45 4.58 -6.88
C MET A 137 4.11 5.12 -7.38
N LYS A 138 3.42 5.91 -6.56
CA LYS A 138 2.09 6.42 -6.86
C LYS A 138 2.08 7.36 -8.06
N LEU A 139 3.10 8.21 -8.18
CA LEU A 139 3.28 9.07 -9.35
C LEU A 139 3.50 8.24 -10.63
N LEU A 140 4.33 7.19 -10.57
CA LEU A 140 4.54 6.30 -11.72
C LEU A 140 3.25 5.56 -12.11
N VAL A 141 2.49 5.06 -11.14
CA VAL A 141 1.19 4.41 -11.42
C VAL A 141 0.20 5.40 -12.01
N ALA A 142 0.06 6.60 -11.43
CA ALA A 142 -0.84 7.63 -11.94
C ALA A 142 -0.50 8.05 -13.38
N VAL A 143 0.78 8.24 -13.69
CA VAL A 143 1.25 8.52 -15.06
C VAL A 143 0.96 7.34 -15.99
N SER A 144 1.16 6.10 -15.53
CA SER A 144 0.85 4.92 -16.35
C SER A 144 -0.63 4.82 -16.72
N LEU A 145 -1.52 5.15 -15.77
CA LEU A 145 -2.96 5.20 -16.00
C LEU A 145 -3.36 6.33 -16.96
N ALA A 146 -2.68 7.48 -16.90
CA ALA A 146 -2.97 8.60 -17.78
C ALA A 146 -2.52 8.38 -19.23
N ILE A 147 -1.48 7.57 -19.46
CA ILE A 147 -0.89 7.36 -20.80
C ILE A 147 -1.40 6.09 -21.46
N LEU A 148 -1.56 5.00 -20.69
CA LEU A 148 -1.93 3.69 -21.25
C LEU A 148 -3.46 3.54 -21.28
N PRO A 149 -4.04 2.99 -22.36
CA PRO A 149 -5.48 2.76 -22.47
C PRO A 149 -5.91 1.51 -21.69
N LEU A 150 -5.58 1.46 -20.39
CA LEU A 150 -5.88 0.32 -19.52
C LEU A 150 -7.34 0.31 -19.05
N PHE A 151 -8.04 1.45 -19.17
CA PHE A 151 -9.46 1.58 -18.82
C PHE A 151 -10.34 0.60 -19.59
N SER A 152 -10.08 0.39 -20.89
CA SER A 152 -10.84 -0.54 -21.72
C SER A 152 -10.79 -1.99 -21.22
N ILE A 153 -9.70 -2.40 -20.56
CA ILE A 153 -9.59 -3.74 -19.95
C ILE A 153 -10.50 -3.83 -18.73
N SER A 154 -10.53 -2.77 -17.92
CA SER A 154 -11.34 -2.72 -16.71
C SER A 154 -12.83 -2.61 -17.02
N ASP A 155 -13.21 -1.82 -18.04
CA ASP A 155 -14.61 -1.72 -18.50
C ASP A 155 -15.10 -3.06 -19.04
N PHE A 156 -14.29 -3.73 -19.88
CA PHE A 156 -14.62 -5.08 -20.37
C PHE A 156 -14.89 -6.09 -19.24
N LEU A 157 -14.17 -5.98 -18.11
CA LEU A 157 -14.37 -6.87 -16.96
C LEU A 157 -15.61 -6.52 -16.13
N LEU A 158 -16.03 -5.25 -16.12
CA LEU A 158 -17.09 -4.75 -15.25
C LEU A 158 -18.44 -4.58 -15.97
N ASP A 159 -18.47 -4.38 -17.29
CA ASP A 159 -19.67 -4.09 -18.07
C ASP A 159 -20.71 -5.23 -18.04
N GLU A 160 -20.27 -6.47 -17.87
CA GLU A 160 -21.13 -7.65 -17.71
C GLU A 160 -21.81 -7.72 -16.32
N ILE A 161 -21.45 -6.82 -15.40
CA ILE A 161 -21.90 -6.82 -14.00
C ILE A 161 -22.93 -5.71 -13.77
N SER A 162 -23.99 -6.02 -13.02
CA SER A 162 -24.99 -5.01 -12.63
C SER A 162 -24.38 -3.81 -11.89
N PRO A 163 -24.90 -2.58 -12.04
CA PRO A 163 -24.31 -1.38 -11.43
C PRO A 163 -24.13 -1.48 -9.91
N ASN A 164 -25.10 -2.07 -9.21
CA ASN A 164 -25.02 -2.28 -7.76
C ASN A 164 -23.89 -3.24 -7.38
N ALA A 165 -23.67 -4.29 -8.18
CA ALA A 165 -22.59 -5.24 -7.95
C ALA A 165 -21.22 -4.66 -8.33
N GLN A 166 -21.12 -3.81 -9.36
CA GLN A 166 -19.87 -3.10 -9.68
C GLN A 166 -19.38 -2.28 -8.48
N VAL A 167 -20.26 -1.51 -7.83
CA VAL A 167 -19.91 -0.72 -6.65
C VAL A 167 -19.39 -1.61 -5.52
N ILE A 168 -20.08 -2.71 -5.21
CA ILE A 168 -19.69 -3.63 -4.13
C ILE A 168 -18.34 -4.29 -4.45
N ILE A 169 -18.15 -4.76 -5.68
CA ILE A 169 -16.93 -5.45 -6.09
C ILE A 169 -15.74 -4.47 -6.11
N SER A 170 -15.87 -3.34 -6.81
CA SER A 170 -14.78 -2.41 -7.04
C SER A 170 -14.43 -1.58 -5.82
N MET A 171 -15.39 -1.28 -4.94
CA MET A 171 -15.16 -0.43 -3.75
C MET A 171 -15.00 -1.21 -2.44
N CYS A 172 -15.45 -2.47 -2.36
CA CYS A 172 -15.36 -3.26 -1.13
C CYS A 172 -14.55 -4.54 -1.29
N ILE A 173 -14.99 -5.47 -2.16
CA ILE A 173 -14.43 -6.83 -2.21
C ILE A 173 -12.99 -6.81 -2.77
N TRP A 174 -12.81 -6.22 -3.95
CA TRP A 174 -11.52 -6.20 -4.61
C TRP A 174 -10.47 -5.39 -3.83
N PRO A 175 -10.78 -4.17 -3.33
CA PRO A 175 -9.86 -3.44 -2.48
C PRO A 175 -9.48 -4.20 -1.20
N LEU A 176 -10.41 -4.96 -0.60
CA LEU A 176 -10.10 -5.75 0.58
C LEU A 176 -9.04 -6.82 0.28
N ILE A 177 -9.24 -7.59 -0.79
CA ILE A 177 -8.30 -8.63 -1.21
C ILE A 177 -6.94 -8.02 -1.52
N MET A 178 -6.93 -6.97 -2.34
CA MET A 178 -5.71 -6.31 -2.78
C MET A 178 -4.95 -5.66 -1.62
N ASN A 179 -5.65 -5.02 -0.67
CA ASN A 179 -5.02 -4.46 0.53
C ASN A 179 -4.43 -5.55 1.42
N VAL A 180 -5.10 -6.68 1.62
CA VAL A 180 -4.54 -7.82 2.38
C VAL A 180 -3.24 -8.30 1.71
N LEU A 181 -3.27 -8.50 0.39
CA LEU A 181 -2.10 -8.92 -0.38
C LEU A 181 -0.97 -7.90 -0.28
N GLN A 182 -1.26 -6.62 -0.46
CA GLN A 182 -0.28 -5.54 -0.38
C GLN A 182 0.37 -5.49 1.00
N PHE A 183 -0.41 -5.49 2.09
CA PHE A 183 0.13 -5.50 3.45
C PHE A 183 1.01 -6.74 3.68
N TRP A 184 0.59 -7.91 3.20
CA TRP A 184 1.39 -9.13 3.29
C TRP A 184 2.71 -9.03 2.54
N LEU A 185 2.69 -8.52 1.31
CA LEU A 185 3.88 -8.36 0.48
C LEU A 185 4.84 -7.33 1.10
N ILE A 186 4.34 -6.15 1.45
CA ILE A 186 5.13 -5.08 2.06
C ILE A 186 5.75 -5.53 3.40
N ASP A 187 4.98 -6.20 4.25
CA ASP A 187 5.50 -6.77 5.50
C ASP A 187 6.63 -7.78 5.22
N SER A 188 6.49 -8.63 4.19
CA SER A 188 7.57 -9.54 3.78
C SER A 188 8.79 -8.79 3.25
N LEU A 189 8.61 -7.68 2.55
CA LEU A 189 9.71 -6.85 2.03
C LEU A 189 10.46 -6.11 3.14
N ILE A 190 9.74 -5.50 4.08
CA ILE A 190 10.32 -4.89 5.30
C ILE A 190 11.01 -5.97 6.15
N LYS A 191 10.52 -7.22 6.08
CA LYS A 191 11.11 -8.34 6.79
C LYS A 191 12.36 -8.89 6.15
N SER A 192 12.42 -8.90 4.82
CA SER A 192 13.54 -9.40 4.04
C SER A 192 14.83 -8.77 4.52
N LYS A 193 15.80 -9.61 4.88
CA LYS A 193 17.19 -9.17 5.08
C LYS A 193 17.72 -8.78 3.70
N SER A 194 17.59 -7.51 3.34
CA SER A 194 18.41 -6.96 2.26
C SER A 194 19.85 -6.85 2.70
#